data_AF-A0A662VCI9-F1
#
_entry.id   AF-A0A662VCI9-F1
#
_cell.length_a   1.000
_cell.length_b   1.000
_cell.length_c   1.000
_cell.angle_alpha   90.00
_cell.angle_beta   90.00
_cell.angle_gamma   90.00
#
_symmetry.space_group_name_H-M   'P 1'
#
loop_
_entity.id
_entity.type
_entity.pdbx_description
1 polymer ?
#
loop_
_entity_poly.entity_id
_entity_poly.type
_entity_poly.pdbx_seq_one_letter_code
_entity_poly.pdbx_strand_id
1 'polypeptide(L)'
;MAGLSPIYRWAKPLSYDIVKKRFNKAKIIIYADSFSDDSFKISFREKSLYIYGYDDYTGESYYTQIKLWFKIKEVKTVYKNGILTVYVKGKRFWIF
;
A
#
# COMPACT_ATOMS: atom_id res chain seq x y z
N MET A 1 -0.39 -29.73 17.10
CA MET A 1 0.16 -28.83 16.07
C MET A 1 -0.86 -28.72 14.95
N ALA A 2 -1.78 -27.76 15.03
CA ALA A 2 -2.74 -27.50 13.96
C ALA A 2 -2.16 -26.41 13.06
N GLY A 3 -2.03 -26.75 11.78
CA GLY A 3 -1.25 -26.03 10.78
C GLY A 3 -1.68 -24.58 10.58
N LEU A 4 -0.67 -23.76 10.27
CA LEU A 4 -0.81 -22.36 9.89
C LEU A 4 -1.86 -22.22 8.77
N SER A 5 -2.86 -21.37 9.04
CA SER A 5 -4.02 -21.07 8.20
C SER A 5 -3.68 -20.74 6.74
N PRO A 6 -4.45 -21.21 5.73
CA PRO A 6 -4.22 -20.93 4.32
C PRO A 6 -4.77 -19.54 3.95
N ILE A 7 -4.23 -18.48 4.53
CA ILE A 7 -4.62 -17.09 4.22
C ILE A 7 -4.17 -16.67 2.80
N TYR A 8 -3.34 -17.48 2.12
CA TYR A 8 -2.70 -17.12 0.86
C TYR A 8 -3.52 -17.35 -0.42
N ARG A 9 -4.79 -17.81 -0.36
CA ARG A 9 -5.49 -18.31 -1.57
C ARG A 9 -6.48 -17.37 -2.28
N TRP A 10 -6.70 -16.12 -1.83
CA TRP A 10 -7.85 -15.34 -2.36
C TRP A 10 -7.62 -13.82 -2.52
N ALA A 11 -6.38 -13.33 -2.47
CA ALA A 11 -6.11 -11.90 -2.64
C ALA A 11 -5.67 -11.57 -4.08
N LYS A 12 -6.46 -10.77 -4.80
CA LYS A 12 -6.12 -10.28 -6.14
C LYS A 12 -5.03 -9.19 -6.05
N PRO A 13 -4.12 -9.11 -7.05
CA PRO A 13 -3.11 -8.06 -7.06
C PRO A 13 -3.76 -6.68 -7.28
N LEU A 14 -3.36 -5.70 -6.48
CA LEU A 14 -3.68 -4.28 -6.69
C LEU A 14 -2.68 -3.63 -7.63
N SER A 15 -3.20 -3.02 -8.70
CA SER A 15 -2.42 -2.23 -9.65
C SER A 15 -1.97 -0.90 -9.04
N TYR A 16 -0.74 -0.49 -9.31
CA TYR A 16 -0.19 0.76 -8.81
C TYR A 16 0.85 1.36 -9.76
N ASP A 17 1.03 2.67 -9.67
CA ASP A 17 2.05 3.44 -10.37
C ASP A 17 2.84 4.33 -9.42
N ILE A 18 4.16 4.39 -9.58
CA ILE A 18 5.02 5.32 -8.83
C ILE A 18 5.26 6.57 -9.69
N VAL A 19 4.38 7.55 -9.54
CA VAL A 19 4.37 8.79 -10.37
C VAL A 19 5.39 9.84 -9.97
N LYS A 20 5.98 9.76 -8.76
CA LYS A 20 7.06 10.66 -8.35
C LYS A 20 8.10 9.92 -7.55
N LYS A 21 9.37 10.00 -7.98
CA LYS A 21 10.52 9.41 -7.30
C LYS A 21 11.51 10.51 -6.91
N ARG A 22 11.81 10.63 -5.61
CA ARG A 22 12.91 11.45 -5.07
C ARG A 22 13.75 10.60 -4.13
N PHE A 23 14.94 11.05 -3.78
CA PHE A 23 15.86 10.31 -2.92
C PHE A 23 15.20 9.67 -1.68
N ASN A 24 14.33 10.40 -0.97
CA ASN A 24 13.61 9.92 0.21
C ASN A 24 12.09 10.19 0.17
N LYS A 25 11.50 10.33 -1.02
CA LYS A 25 10.04 10.52 -1.15
C LYS A 25 9.52 9.78 -2.36
N ALA A 26 8.32 9.22 -2.24
CA ALA A 26 7.56 8.66 -3.34
C ALA A 26 6.12 9.18 -3.33
N LYS A 27 5.55 9.40 -4.52
CA LYS A 27 4.09 9.48 -4.70
C LYS A 27 3.67 8.26 -5.50
N ILE A 28 2.74 7.50 -4.96
CA ILE A 28 2.23 6.25 -5.51
C ILE A 28 0.74 6.43 -5.74
N ILE A 29 0.26 6.00 -6.90
CA ILE A 29 -1.16 5.93 -7.23
C ILE A 29 -1.54 4.46 -7.21
N ILE A 30 -2.65 4.14 -6.56
CA ILE A 30 -3.21 2.79 -6.49
C ILE A 30 -4.63 2.88 -7.04
N TYR A 31 -4.93 2.02 -8.02
CA TYR A 31 -6.26 1.95 -8.64
C TYR A 31 -7.14 1.02 -7.79
N ALA A 32 -8.11 1.62 -7.12
CA ALA A 32 -8.93 1.05 -6.05
C ALA A 32 -10.40 1.46 -6.26
N ASP A 33 -10.87 1.40 -7.51
CA ASP A 33 -12.20 1.84 -7.93
C ASP A 33 -13.33 1.08 -7.21
N SER A 34 -13.04 -0.15 -6.77
CA SER A 34 -13.98 -1.02 -6.08
C SER A 34 -14.00 -0.86 -4.56
N PHE A 35 -13.17 0.02 -3.98
CA PHE A 35 -13.08 0.17 -2.52
C PHE A 35 -14.03 1.24 -1.99
N SER A 36 -14.47 1.07 -0.76
CA SER A 36 -15.07 2.15 0.03
C SER A 36 -13.98 2.85 0.85
N ASP A 37 -14.27 4.05 1.37
CA ASP A 37 -13.30 4.86 2.14
C ASP A 37 -12.70 4.09 3.33
N ASP A 38 -13.43 3.10 3.87
CA ASP A 38 -13.05 2.32 5.04
C ASP A 38 -12.58 0.88 4.71
N SER A 39 -12.66 0.45 3.44
CA SER A 39 -12.36 -0.94 3.07
C SER A 39 -10.90 -1.22 2.74
N PHE A 40 -9.98 -0.33 3.12
CA PHE A 40 -8.54 -0.53 2.89
C PHE A 40 -7.69 -0.26 4.14
N LYS A 41 -6.56 -0.96 4.18
CA LYS A 41 -5.55 -0.82 5.23
C LYS A 41 -4.16 -0.70 4.62
N ILE A 42 -3.44 0.33 5.06
CA ILE A 42 -2.04 0.52 4.68
C ILE A 42 -1.16 0.32 5.90
N SER A 43 -0.12 -0.50 5.75
CA SER A 43 0.94 -0.64 6.74
C SER A 43 2.30 -0.60 6.06
N PHE A 44 3.35 -0.34 6.83
CA PHE A 44 4.71 -0.33 6.29
C PHE A 44 5.70 -0.93 7.27
N ARG A 45 6.73 -1.58 6.72
CA ARG A 45 7.85 -2.11 7.48
C ARG A 45 9.13 -1.89 6.69
N GLU A 46 10.08 -1.19 7.30
CA GLU A 46 11.35 -0.84 6.67
C GLU A 46 11.22 -0.18 5.31
N LYS A 47 11.54 -0.88 4.22
CA LYS A 47 11.46 -0.39 2.84
C LYS A 47 10.19 -0.86 2.11
N SER A 48 9.33 -1.64 2.78
CA SER A 48 8.14 -2.24 2.20
C SER A 48 6.89 -1.50 2.66
N LEU A 49 6.06 -1.12 1.70
CA LEU A 49 4.69 -0.66 1.90
C LEU A 49 3.74 -1.82 1.56
N TYR A 50 2.77 -2.07 2.42
CA TYR A 50 1.77 -3.11 2.26
C TYR A 50 0.39 -2.44 2.19
N ILE A 51 -0.36 -2.73 1.14
CA ILE A 51 -1.73 -2.27 0.98
C ILE A 51 -2.63 -3.50 0.90
N TYR A 52 -3.65 -3.51 1.73
CA TYR A 52 -4.73 -4.48 1.74
C TYR A 52 -6.02 -3.73 1.44
N GLY A 53 -6.85 -4.30 0.59
CA GLY A 53 -8.17 -3.76 0.28
C GLY A 53 -9.20 -4.88 0.28
N TYR A 54 -10.44 -4.50 0.49
CA TYR A 54 -11.60 -5.38 0.43
C TYR A 54 -12.67 -4.68 -0.41
N ASP A 55 -13.25 -5.42 -1.34
CA ASP A 55 -14.39 -4.95 -2.11
C ASP A 55 -15.66 -5.48 -1.43
N ASP A 56 -16.42 -4.58 -0.81
CA ASP A 56 -17.64 -4.91 -0.07
C ASP A 56 -18.75 -5.49 -0.99
N TYR A 57 -18.71 -5.21 -2.29
CA TYR A 57 -19.72 -5.67 -3.25
C TYR A 57 -19.43 -7.07 -3.77
N THR A 58 -18.19 -7.35 -4.14
CA THR A 58 -17.79 -8.66 -4.69
C THR A 58 -17.31 -9.63 -3.62
N GLY A 59 -17.00 -9.12 -2.41
CA GLY A 59 -16.41 -9.89 -1.32
C GLY A 59 -14.94 -10.25 -1.55
N GLU A 60 -14.31 -9.66 -2.57
CA GLU A 60 -12.95 -9.98 -2.97
C GLU A 60 -11.93 -9.20 -2.14
N SER A 61 -10.85 -9.90 -1.76
CA SER A 61 -9.71 -9.28 -1.10
C SER A 61 -8.64 -8.92 -2.11
N TYR A 62 -7.94 -7.84 -1.85
CA TYR A 62 -6.88 -7.34 -2.69
C TYR A 62 -5.62 -7.06 -1.88
N TYR A 63 -4.46 -7.28 -2.49
CA TYR A 63 -3.18 -7.09 -1.84
C TYR A 63 -2.13 -6.57 -2.81
N THR A 64 -1.30 -5.65 -2.34
CA THR A 64 -0.05 -5.31 -3.03
C THR A 64 1.05 -4.96 -2.05
N GLN A 65 2.27 -5.34 -2.41
CA GLN A 65 3.49 -4.98 -1.71
C GLN A 65 4.38 -4.15 -2.63
N ILE A 66 4.77 -2.97 -2.14
CA ILE A 66 5.60 -2.04 -2.89
C ILE A 66 6.93 -1.86 -2.15
N LYS A 67 8.02 -2.28 -2.78
CA LYS A 67 9.38 -2.13 -2.24
C LYS A 67 9.99 -0.80 -2.71
N LEU A 68 10.33 0.07 -1.76
CA LEU A 68 10.93 1.38 -2.01
C LEU A 68 12.45 1.35 -1.85
N TRP A 69 13.15 2.28 -2.48
CA TRP A 69 14.62 2.39 -2.40
C TRP A 69 15.12 3.01 -1.09
N PHE A 70 14.22 3.46 -0.20
CA PHE A 70 14.54 4.08 1.09
C PHE A 70 13.71 3.49 2.24
N LYS A 71 14.21 3.63 3.47
CA LYS A 71 13.48 3.21 4.69
C LYS A 71 12.36 4.20 4.98
N ILE A 72 11.12 3.72 5.02
CA ILE A 72 9.90 4.48 5.25
C ILE A 72 9.90 5.02 6.69
N LYS A 73 9.50 6.28 6.83
CA LYS A 73 9.28 6.97 8.11
C LYS A 73 7.81 7.32 8.30
N GLU A 74 7.16 7.78 7.24
CA GLU A 74 5.83 8.37 7.28
C GLU A 74 5.10 8.05 5.97
N VAL A 75 3.81 7.76 6.09
CA VAL A 75 2.89 7.51 4.99
C VAL A 75 1.66 8.40 5.19
N LYS A 76 1.25 9.11 4.15
CA LYS A 76 -0.02 9.85 4.12
C LYS A 76 -0.84 9.37 2.94
N THR A 77 -2.15 9.30 3.12
CA THR A 77 -3.08 8.77 2.11
C THR A 77 -4.13 9.80 1.79
N VAL A 78 -4.58 9.80 0.54
CA VAL A 78 -5.77 10.50 0.08
C VAL A 78 -6.49 9.54 -0.84
N TYR A 79 -7.72 9.20 -0.50
CA TYR A 79 -8.59 8.40 -1.35
C TYR A 79 -9.65 9.31 -1.95
N LYS A 80 -9.83 9.25 -3.28
CA LYS A 80 -10.84 10.04 -3.99
C LYS A 80 -11.22 9.34 -5.28
N ASN A 81 -12.51 9.10 -5.48
CA ASN A 81 -13.10 8.56 -6.70
C ASN A 81 -12.36 7.30 -7.20
N GLY A 82 -12.17 6.30 -6.34
CA GLY A 82 -11.49 5.07 -6.74
C GLY A 82 -9.97 5.13 -6.77
N ILE A 83 -9.37 6.31 -6.60
CA ILE A 83 -7.93 6.49 -6.66
C ILE A 83 -7.36 6.70 -5.27
N LEU A 84 -6.57 5.73 -4.80
CA LEU A 84 -5.81 5.85 -3.57
C LEU A 84 -4.42 6.42 -3.87
N THR A 85 -4.22 7.68 -3.51
CA THR A 85 -2.91 8.33 -3.59
C THR A 85 -2.15 8.17 -2.29
N VAL A 86 -0.97 7.55 -2.37
CA VAL A 86 -0.08 7.33 -1.21
C VAL A 86 1.17 8.18 -1.34
N TYR A 87 1.38 9.05 -0.36
CA TYR A 87 2.58 9.85 -0.21
C TYR A 87 3.49 9.21 0.83
N VAL A 88 4.67 8.76 0.40
CA VAL A 88 5.63 8.09 1.27
C VAL A 88 6.86 8.96 1.48
N LYS A 89 7.30 9.09 2.72
CA LYS A 89 8.50 9.84 3.11
C LYS A 89 9.44 8.92 3.88
N GLY A 90 10.69 8.90 3.45
CA GLY A 90 11.76 8.12 4.07
C GLY A 90 12.42 8.82 5.25
N LYS A 91 13.19 8.06 6.03
CA LYS A 91 14.08 8.63 7.06
C LYS A 91 15.07 9.60 6.39
N ARG A 92 15.27 10.77 7.01
CA ARG A 92 16.31 11.71 6.60
C ARG A 92 17.63 11.12 7.09
N PHE A 93 18.57 10.85 6.21
CA PHE A 93 19.94 10.57 6.62
C PHE A 93 20.49 11.89 7.16
N TRP A 94 20.68 11.96 8.48
CA TRP A 94 21.51 12.99 9.08
C TRP A 94 22.93 12.47 8.92
N ILE A 95 23.69 13.08 8.02
CA ILE A 95 25.14 12.93 8.00
C ILE A 95 25.60 13.95 9.05
N PHE A 96 26.08 13.46 10.19
CA PHE A 96 26.81 14.25 11.18
C PHE A 96 28.29 14.22 10.81
#